data_AF-A0A6B0YIU5-F1
#
_entry.id   AF-A0A6B0YIU5-F1
#
_cell.length_a   1.000
_cell.length_b   1.000
_cell.length_c   1.000
_cell.angle_alpha   90.00
_cell.angle_beta   90.00
_cell.angle_gamma   90.00
#
_symmetry.space_group_name_H-M   'P 1'
#
loop_
_entity.id
_entity.type
_entity.pdbx_description
1 polymer ?
#
loop_
_entity_poly.entity_id
_entity_poly.type
_entity_poly.pdbx_seq_one_letter_code
_entity_poly.pdbx_strand_id
1 'polypeptide(L)' 'MPRDDPDRQARRAARRDWPIRAYRAGEHPEEEFLADLSVEQRLAIVTDITETCWAVAGRETRATPRRDWPIKIVRDRRPT' A
#
# COMPACT_ATOMS: atom_id res chain seq x y z
N MET A 1 -12.36 30.74 14.22
CA MET A 1 -11.17 31.24 13.52
C MET A 1 -10.40 30.03 12.98
N PRO A 2 -10.21 29.89 11.66
CA PRO A 2 -9.30 28.87 11.16
C PRO A 2 -7.91 29.26 11.66
N ARG A 3 -7.27 28.41 12.47
CA ARG A 3 -5.87 28.59 12.80
C ARG A 3 -5.11 28.32 11.50
N ASP A 4 -4.65 29.39 10.86
CA ASP A 4 -3.50 29.29 9.97
C ASP A 4 -2.34 28.83 10.84
N ASP A 5 -2.27 27.51 10.98
CA ASP A 5 -1.25 26.81 11.73
C ASP A 5 0.03 26.90 10.89
N PRO A 6 1.06 27.65 11.31
CA PRO A 6 2.30 27.79 10.55
C PRO A 6 2.92 26.42 10.24
N ASP A 7 2.69 25.41 11.09
CA ASP A 7 3.11 24.02 10.87
C ASP A 7 2.40 23.37 9.68
N ARG A 8 1.17 23.80 9.36
CA ARG A 8 0.43 23.32 8.18
C ARG A 8 1.04 23.88 6.89
N GLN A 9 1.45 25.14 6.88
CA GLN A 9 2.04 25.77 5.70
C GLN A 9 3.44 25.22 5.42
N ALA A 10 4.26 25.03 6.46
CA ALA A 10 5.55 24.37 6.37
C ALA A 10 5.44 22.92 5.87
N ARG A 11 4.50 22.13 6.41
CA ARG A 11 4.22 20.76 5.93
C ARG A 11 3.76 20.73 4.47
N ARG A 12 2.95 21.72 4.04
CA ARG A 12 2.50 21.82 2.65
C ARG A 12 3.66 22.14 1.71
N ALA A 13 4.54 23.05 2.08
CA ALA A 13 5.74 23.39 1.31
C ALA A 13 6.67 22.17 1.18
N ALA A 14 6.93 21.45 2.28
CA ALA A 14 7.78 20.26 2.28
C ALA A 14 7.22 19.09 1.43
N ARG A 15 5.90 19.03 1.24
CA ARG A 15 5.23 17.99 0.43
C ARG A 15 5.03 18.37 -1.03
N ARG A 16 5.43 19.58 -1.43
CA ARG A 16 5.20 20.08 -2.80
C ARG A 16 5.82 19.19 -3.86
N ASP A 17 6.99 18.64 -3.57
CA ASP A 17 7.78 17.84 -4.52
C ASP A 17 7.64 16.33 -4.27
N TRP A 18 6.72 15.91 -3.40
CA TRP A 18 6.47 14.49 -3.19
C TRP A 18 5.80 13.88 -4.42
N PRO A 19 6.19 12.67 -4.84
CA PRO A 19 5.60 12.00 -6.00
C PRO A 19 4.21 11.40 -5.67
N ILE A 20 3.35 12.14 -4.96
CA ILE A 20 1.99 11.72 -4.64
C ILE A 20 1.09 12.08 -5.82
N ARG A 21 0.51 11.07 -6.46
CA ARG A 21 -0.57 11.25 -7.44
C ARG A 21 -1.91 11.29 -6.70
N ALA A 22 -2.72 12.30 -6.97
CA ALA A 22 -4.07 12.43 -6.40
C ALA A 22 -5.11 11.97 -7.41
N TYR A 23 -6.02 11.10 -6.99
CA TYR A 23 -7.12 10.56 -7.80
C TYR A 23 -8.45 11.00 -7.18
N ARG A 24 -9.43 11.33 -8.03
CA ARG A 24 -10.80 11.63 -7.62
C ARG A 24 -11.59 10.34 -7.37
N ALA A 25 -12.73 10.46 -6.69
CA ALA A 25 -13.64 9.34 -6.54
C ALA A 25 -14.12 8.87 -7.93
N GLY A 26 -13.90 7.59 -8.25
CA GLY A 26 -14.18 7.01 -9.57
C GLY A 26 -13.00 7.06 -10.56
N GLU A 27 -11.93 7.80 -10.25
CA GLU A 27 -10.67 7.66 -10.97
C GLU A 27 -9.89 6.47 -10.40
N HIS A 28 -9.58 5.52 -11.26
CA HIS A 28 -8.63 4.47 -10.94
C HIS A 28 -7.27 4.90 -11.48
N PRO A 29 -6.16 4.67 -10.75
CA PRO A 29 -4.84 4.73 -11.37
C PRO A 29 -4.89 3.82 -12.59
N GLU A 30 -4.50 4.34 -13.76
CA GLU A 30 -4.31 3.51 -14.94
C GLU A 30 -3.43 2.34 -14.52
N GLU A 31 -3.92 1.11 -14.70
CA GLU A 31 -3.31 -0.11 -14.19
C GLU A 31 -1.88 -0.33 -14.74
N GLU A 32 -1.43 0.51 -15.68
CA GLU A 32 -0.15 0.46 -16.40
C GLU A 32 1.04 0.07 -15.52
N PHE A 33 1.17 0.68 -14.33
CA PHE A 33 2.32 0.39 -13.46
C PHE A 33 2.39 -1.08 -13.00
N LEU A 34 1.25 -1.74 -12.81
CA LEU A 34 1.18 -3.15 -12.40
C LEU A 34 0.79 -4.09 -13.55
N ALA A 35 0.25 -3.56 -14.64
CA ALA A 35 -0.23 -4.31 -15.79
C ALA A 35 0.93 -5.06 -16.48
N ASP A 36 2.09 -4.42 -16.57
CA ASP A 36 3.28 -5.00 -17.21
C ASP A 36 4.09 -5.92 -16.28
N LEU A 37 3.69 -6.03 -15.00
CA LEU A 37 4.43 -6.81 -14.02
C LEU A 37 3.96 -8.27 -13.96
N SER A 38 4.94 -9.17 -13.91
CA SER A 38 4.69 -10.57 -13.56
C SER A 38 4.09 -10.68 -12.14
N VAL A 39 3.52 -11.84 -11.84
CA VAL A 39 2.97 -12.10 -10.49
C VAL A 39 4.08 -12.04 -9.44
N GLU A 40 5.25 -12.60 -9.75
CA GLU A 40 6.42 -12.60 -8.89
C GLU A 40 6.91 -11.17 -8.62
N GLN A 41 6.96 -10.32 -9.65
CA GLN A 41 7.36 -8.92 -9.51
C GLN A 41 6.38 -8.14 -8.63
N ARG A 42 5.08 -8.36 -8.80
CA ARG A 42 4.04 -7.74 -7.95
C ARG A 42 4.18 -8.18 -6.50
N LEU A 43 4.39 -9.47 -6.26
CA LEU A 43 4.59 -10.00 -4.90
C LEU A 43 5.84 -9.43 -4.24
N ALA A 44 6.95 -9.30 -4.99
CA ALA A 44 8.18 -8.70 -4.46
C ALA A 44 7.96 -7.25 -4.02
N ILE A 45 7.32 -6.43 -4.85
CA ILE A 45 7.02 -5.02 -4.53
C ILE A 45 6.13 -4.91 -3.29
N VAL A 46 5.03 -5.67 -3.26
CA VAL A 46 4.09 -5.62 -2.13
C VAL A 46 4.76 -6.09 -0.83
N THR A 47 5.64 -7.08 -0.90
CA THR A 47 6.39 -7.57 0.26
C THR A 47 7.29 -6.47 0.83
N ASP A 48 8.10 -5.82 -0.01
CA ASP A 48 9.02 -4.76 0.40
C ASP A 48 8.29 -3.55 1.02
N ILE A 49 7.19 -3.12 0.39
CA ILE A 49 6.33 -2.04 0.92
C ILE A 49 5.78 -2.45 2.30
N THR A 50 5.29 -3.68 2.43
CA THR A 50 4.71 -4.17 3.68
C THR A 50 5.75 -4.15 4.80
N GLU A 51 6.94 -4.70 4.57
CA GLU A 51 8.03 -4.73 5.55
C GLU A 51 8.47 -3.31 5.95
N THR A 52 8.60 -2.41 4.97
CA THR A 52 8.92 -1.00 5.23
C THR A 52 7.86 -0.33 6.10
N CYS A 53 6.57 -0.54 5.80
CA CYS A 53 5.48 0.01 6.61
C CYS A 53 5.49 -0.51 8.05
N TRP A 54 5.81 -1.79 8.28
CA TRP A 54 5.96 -2.36 9.62
C TRP A 54 7.11 -1.69 10.39
N ALA A 55 8.28 -1.57 9.74
CA ALA A 55 9.44 -0.92 10.33
C ALA A 55 9.15 0.54 10.70
N VAL A 56 8.54 1.32 9.79
CA VAL A 56 8.15 2.72 10.04
C VAL A 56 7.12 2.84 11.16
N ALA A 57 6.21 1.86 11.29
CA ALA A 57 5.23 1.82 12.37
C ALA A 57 5.83 1.40 13.72
N GLY A 58 7.13 1.09 13.79
CA GLY A 58 7.80 0.58 14.99
C GLY A 58 7.25 -0.78 15.44
N ARG A 59 6.70 -1.56 14.50
CA ARG A 59 6.07 -2.85 14.78
C ARG A 59 6.87 -3.96 14.13
N GLU A 60 7.03 -5.07 14.83
CA GLU A 60 7.61 -6.28 14.25
C GLU A 60 6.59 -6.96 13.34
N THR A 61 7.05 -7.49 12.22
CA THR A 61 6.30 -8.43 11.38
C THR A 61 6.03 -9.70 12.19
N ARG A 62 4.91 -9.73 12.92
CA ARG A 62 4.47 -10.96 13.59
C ARG A 62 4.09 -11.98 12.53
N ALA A 63 4.78 -13.12 12.53
CA ALA A 63 4.33 -14.31 11.84
C ALA A 63 2.99 -14.76 12.41
N THR A 64 1.89 -14.23 11.88
CA THR A 64 0.55 -14.68 12.22
C THR A 64 0.36 -16.03 11.55
N PRO A 65 0.13 -17.12 12.29
CA PRO A 65 -0.01 -18.43 11.68
C PRO A 65 -1.21 -18.41 10.73
N ARG A 66 -1.09 -19.10 9.59
CA ARG A 66 -2.08 -19.01 8.50
C ARG A 66 -3.52 -19.34 8.94
N ARG A 67 -3.69 -20.15 10.00
CA ARG A 67 -5.00 -20.49 10.56
C ARG A 67 -5.75 -19.30 11.17
N ASP A 68 -5.03 -18.25 11.55
CA ASP A 68 -5.57 -17.06 12.22
C ASP A 68 -5.78 -15.90 11.24
N TRP A 69 -5.51 -16.11 9.94
CA TRP A 69 -5.77 -15.09 8.92
C TRP A 69 -7.28 -14.97 8.67
N PRO A 70 -7.80 -13.74 8.47
CA PRO A 70 -9.24 -13.51 8.21
C PRO A 70 -9.68 -14.03 6.83
N ILE A 71 -8.73 -14.41 5.96
CA ILE A 71 -8.96 -14.89 4.60
C ILE A 71 -8.52 -16.36 4.51
N LYS A 72 -9.36 -17.20 3.90
CA LYS A 72 -9.06 -18.61 3.62
C LYS A 72 -8.90 -18.82 2.12
N ILE A 73 -7.83 -19.51 1.71
CA ILE A 73 -7.65 -19.94 0.32
C ILE A 73 -8.45 -21.24 0.13
N VAL A 74 -9.53 -21.17 -0.65
CA VAL A 74 -10.27 -22.37 -1.10
C VAL A 74 -9.74 -22.73 -2.48
N ARG A 75 -9.08 -23.89 -2.59
CA ARG A 75 -8.67 -24.42 -3.89
C ARG A 75 -9.85 -25.16 -4.50
N ASP A 76 -10.34 -24.67 -5.64
CA ASP A 76 -11.36 -25.38 -6.42
C ASP A 76 -10.73 -26.67 -6.96
N ARG A 77 -11.16 -27.83 -6.44
CA ARG A 77 -10.82 -29.13 -7.01
C ARG A 77 -11.80 -29.40 -8.14
N ARG A 78 -11.59 -28.79 -9.31
CA ARG A 78 -12.21 -29.33 -10.52
C ARG A 78 -11.46 -30.62 -10.89
N PRO A 79 -12.15 -31.76 -11.01
CA PRO A 79 -11.55 -32.91 -11.65
C PRO A 79 -11.24 -32.53 -13.10
N THR A 80 -9.97 -32.68 -13.50
CA THR A 80 -9.51 -32.64 -14.90
C THR A 80 -10.14 -33.76 -15.70
#